data_AF-A0A8J6TK74-F1
#
_entry.id   AF-A0A8J6TK74-F1
#
_cell.length_a   1.000
_cell.length_b   1.000
_cell.length_c   1.000
_cell.angle_alpha   90.00
_cell.angle_beta   90.00
_cell.angle_gamma   90.00
#
_symmetry.space_group_name_H-M   'P 1'
#
loop_
_entity.id
_entity.type
_entity.pdbx_description
1 polymer ?
#
loop_
_entity_poly.entity_id
_entity_poly.type
_entity_poly.pdbx_seq_one_letter_code
_entity_poly.pdbx_strand_id
1 'polypeptide(L)'
;AMTLASSNDPNKPKMKQAKLNEDLCLGCGICVRVCTKGNISLKSRPKRVITPLNGTHRAVVMAIERGSLQNLIFDNQVLWSHRALAGVLGVILKLPPFKQALASQQVKSRYLETLINRIDA
;
A
#
# COMPACT_ATOMS: atom_id res chain seq x y z
N ALA A 1 2.25 -15.11 5.73
CA ALA A 1 2.87 -15.40 4.41
C ALA A 1 3.52 -16.78 4.37
N MET A 2 4.45 -17.09 5.28
CA MET A 2 4.99 -18.46 5.42
C MET A 2 4.02 -19.35 6.21
N THR A 3 3.83 -20.59 5.77
CA THR A 3 2.96 -21.59 6.40
C THR A 3 3.62 -22.97 6.35
N LEU A 4 3.09 -23.94 7.10
CA LEU A 4 3.48 -25.35 7.00
C LEU A 4 2.42 -26.11 6.21
N ALA A 5 2.83 -26.81 5.17
CA ALA A 5 1.98 -27.71 4.38
C ALA A 5 2.50 -29.15 4.49
N SER A 6 1.65 -30.14 4.22
CA SER A 6 2.12 -31.52 4.09
C SER A 6 3.12 -31.65 2.94
N SER A 7 4.15 -32.47 3.11
CA SER A 7 5.10 -32.80 2.04
C SER A 7 4.53 -33.82 1.05
N ASN A 8 3.41 -34.46 1.38
CA ASN A 8 2.75 -35.49 0.59
C ASN A 8 3.69 -36.65 0.16
N ASP A 9 4.64 -37.00 1.02
CA ASP A 9 5.59 -38.10 0.80
C ASP A 9 4.98 -39.40 1.36
N PRO A 10 4.74 -40.44 0.52
CA PRO A 10 4.16 -41.72 0.95
C PRO A 10 4.99 -42.42 2.03
N ASN A 11 6.32 -42.25 2.00
CA ASN A 11 7.22 -42.87 2.97
C ASN A 11 7.31 -42.05 4.28
N LYS A 12 6.84 -40.80 4.27
CA LYS A 12 6.90 -39.88 5.43
C LYS A 12 5.60 -39.07 5.56
N PRO A 13 4.47 -39.71 5.93
CA PRO A 13 3.14 -39.08 5.91
C PRO A 13 3.00 -37.90 6.90
N LYS A 14 3.81 -37.86 7.96
CA LYS A 14 3.81 -36.75 8.95
C LYS A 14 4.75 -35.59 8.59
N MET A 15 5.51 -35.70 7.49
CA MET A 15 6.49 -34.68 7.11
C MET A 15 5.80 -33.41 6.61
N LYS A 16 6.21 -32.27 7.18
CA LYS A 16 5.72 -30.94 6.77
C LYS A 16 6.83 -30.18 6.04
N GLN A 17 6.43 -29.38 5.08
CA GLN A 17 7.29 -28.48 4.32
C GLN A 17 6.81 -27.04 4.48
N ALA A 18 7.74 -26.10 4.42
CA ALA A 18 7.41 -24.68 4.42
C ALA A 18 6.82 -24.30 3.05
N LYS A 19 5.66 -23.65 3.06
CA LYS A 19 4.96 -23.16 1.86
C LYS A 19 4.76 -21.65 1.95
N LEU A 20 5.18 -20.94 0.91
CA LEU A 20 4.97 -19.51 0.76
C LEU A 20 3.59 -19.27 0.12
N ASN A 21 2.79 -18.39 0.72
CA ASN A 21 1.68 -17.73 0.04
C ASN A 21 2.20 -16.41 -0.55
N GLU A 22 2.22 -16.31 -1.88
CA GLU A 22 2.79 -15.16 -2.61
C GLU A 22 1.95 -13.89 -2.50
N ASP A 23 0.63 -14.02 -2.41
CA ASP A 23 -0.33 -12.90 -2.29
C ASP A 23 -0.15 -12.15 -0.97
N LEU A 24 0.20 -12.88 0.09
CA LEU A 24 0.44 -12.33 1.43
C LEU A 24 1.91 -11.98 1.67
N CYS A 25 2.82 -12.41 0.80
CA CYS A 25 4.23 -12.10 0.96
C CYS A 25 4.41 -10.59 0.82
N LEU A 26 5.27 -9.96 1.65
CA LEU A 26 5.62 -8.55 1.48
C LEU A 26 6.99 -8.37 0.82
N GLY A 27 7.80 -9.43 0.76
CA GLY A 27 9.19 -9.35 0.30
C GLY A 27 10.17 -8.79 1.34
N CYS A 28 9.83 -8.83 2.64
CA CYS A 28 10.66 -8.26 3.71
C CYS A 28 11.97 -9.00 4.01
N GLY A 29 12.15 -10.23 3.51
CA GLY A 29 13.39 -10.99 3.67
C GLY A 29 13.68 -11.59 5.06
N ILE A 30 12.82 -11.38 6.05
CA ILE A 30 13.02 -11.91 7.42
C ILE A 30 13.13 -13.45 7.42
N CYS A 31 12.30 -14.14 6.62
CA CYS A 31 12.31 -15.60 6.53
C CYS A 31 13.63 -16.16 5.98
N VAL A 32 14.25 -15.48 5.02
CA VAL A 32 15.56 -15.87 4.45
C VAL A 32 16.63 -15.79 5.52
N ARG A 33 16.65 -14.70 6.30
CA ARG A 33 17.64 -14.48 7.36
C ARG A 33 17.57 -15.53 8.49
N VAL A 34 16.38 -16.02 8.81
CA VAL A 34 16.16 -17.00 9.90
C VAL A 34 16.31 -18.45 9.42
N CYS A 35 16.38 -18.70 8.10
CA CYS A 35 16.45 -20.05 7.57
C CYS A 35 17.84 -20.68 7.80
N THR A 36 17.97 -21.49 8.84
CA THR A 36 19.23 -22.17 9.18
C THR A 36 19.71 -23.16 8.10
N LYS A 37 18.79 -23.72 7.31
CA LYS A 37 19.10 -24.67 6.25
C LYS A 37 19.42 -24.02 4.89
N GLY A 38 19.23 -22.71 4.75
CA GLY A 38 19.45 -22.02 3.47
C GLY A 38 18.45 -22.36 2.36
N ASN A 39 17.30 -22.97 2.68
CA ASN A 39 16.31 -23.44 1.70
C ASN A 39 15.35 -22.35 1.18
N ILE A 40 15.51 -21.09 1.60
CA ILE A 40 14.64 -19.97 1.21
C ILE A 40 15.50 -18.90 0.54
N SER A 41 15.07 -18.40 -0.61
CA SER A 41 15.70 -17.28 -1.31
C SER A 41 14.69 -16.16 -1.59
N LEU A 42 15.15 -14.92 -1.63
CA LEU A 42 14.33 -13.77 -2.01
C LEU A 42 14.52 -13.50 -3.50
N LYS A 43 13.42 -13.42 -4.25
CA LYS A 43 13.43 -12.98 -5.65
C LYS A 43 12.78 -11.61 -5.78
N SER A 44 13.35 -10.76 -6.63
CA SER A 44 12.77 -9.46 -6.95
C SER A 44 11.44 -9.64 -7.68
N ARG A 45 10.44 -8.84 -7.33
CA ARG A 45 9.14 -8.86 -8.02
C ARG A 45 9.25 -8.21 -9.40
N PRO A 46 8.46 -8.66 -10.38
CA PRO A 46 8.40 -8.03 -11.69
C PRO A 46 7.91 -6.57 -11.60
N LYS A 47 7.00 -6.28 -10.65
CA LYS A 47 6.50 -4.92 -10.38
C LYS A 47 6.83 -4.52 -8.95
N ARG A 48 7.54 -3.40 -8.78
CA ARG A 48 7.81 -2.84 -7.45
C ARG A 48 6.52 -2.27 -6.87
N VAL A 49 6.23 -2.64 -5.62
CA VAL A 49 5.18 -1.97 -4.84
C VAL A 49 5.75 -0.63 -4.39
N ILE A 50 5.14 0.47 -4.84
CA ILE A 50 5.55 1.82 -4.43
C ILE A 50 5.10 1.99 -2.98
N THR A 51 6.03 1.88 -2.05
CA THR A 51 5.78 2.26 -0.66
C THR A 51 5.57 3.77 -0.58
N PRO A 52 4.67 4.27 0.27
CA PRO A 52 4.50 5.70 0.45
C PRO A 52 5.83 6.36 0.84
N LEU A 53 6.17 7.46 0.16
CA LEU A 53 7.46 8.15 0.27
C LEU A 53 7.73 8.71 1.68
N ASN A 54 6.68 9.07 2.42
CA ASN A 54 6.77 9.62 3.78
C ASN A 54 5.45 9.40 4.55
N GLY A 55 5.42 9.82 5.82
CA GLY A 55 4.26 9.68 6.70
C GLY A 55 2.99 10.34 6.16
N THR A 56 3.10 11.53 5.57
CA THR A 56 1.95 12.25 4.97
C THR A 56 1.39 11.49 3.78
N HIS A 57 2.26 11.01 2.88
CA HIS A 57 1.85 10.20 1.74
C HIS A 57 1.13 8.93 2.21
N ARG A 58 1.67 8.27 3.25
CA ARG A 58 1.04 7.10 3.85
C ARG A 58 -0.35 7.42 4.41
N ALA A 59 -0.47 8.50 5.19
CA ALA A 59 -1.74 8.89 5.82
C ALA A 59 -2.83 9.18 4.78
N VAL A 60 -2.50 9.92 3.71
CA VAL A 60 -3.43 10.25 2.63
C VAL A 60 -3.85 8.99 1.86
N VAL A 61 -2.91 8.12 1.47
CA VAL A 61 -3.23 6.87 0.76
C VAL A 61 -4.12 5.96 1.61
N MET A 62 -3.81 5.83 2.91
CA MET A 62 -4.64 5.06 3.84
C MET A 62 -6.05 5.64 3.97
N ALA A 63 -6.19 6.96 4.05
CA ALA A 63 -7.49 7.60 4.15
C ALA A 63 -8.33 7.40 2.88
N ILE A 64 -7.70 7.50 1.71
CA ILE A 64 -8.33 7.19 0.41
C ILE A 64 -8.79 5.73 0.37
N GLU A 65 -7.91 4.79 0.69
CA GLU A 65 -8.21 3.34 0.62
C GLU A 65 -9.31 2.92 1.61
N ARG A 66 -9.48 3.65 2.72
CA ARG A 66 -10.51 3.39 3.74
C ARG A 66 -11.81 4.16 3.56
N GLY A 67 -11.90 5.04 2.56
CA GLY A 67 -13.08 5.88 2.38
C GLY A 67 -13.23 7.00 3.43
N SER A 68 -12.12 7.40 4.07
CA SER A 68 -12.11 8.38 5.16
C SER A 68 -11.23 9.60 4.85
N LEU A 69 -11.01 9.91 3.56
CA LEU A 69 -10.21 11.08 3.15
C LEU A 69 -10.86 12.40 3.62
N GLN A 70 -12.19 12.49 3.55
CA GLN A 70 -12.94 13.65 4.00
C GLN A 70 -12.66 13.96 5.49
N ASN A 71 -12.55 12.94 6.35
CA ASN A 71 -12.22 13.14 7.77
C ASN A 71 -10.78 13.67 7.93
N LEU A 72 -9.84 13.19 7.10
CA LEU A 72 -8.47 13.69 7.12
C LEU A 72 -8.38 15.18 6.74
N ILE A 73 -9.24 15.63 5.82
CA ILE A 73 -9.27 17.02 5.33
C ILE A 73 -10.08 17.94 6.26
N PHE A 74 -11.22 17.48 6.75
CA PHE A 74 -12.20 18.30 7.46
C PHE A 74 -12.19 18.12 8.99
N ASP A 75 -11.94 16.92 9.51
CA ASP A 75 -12.00 16.68 10.96
C ASP A 75 -10.67 16.95 11.69
N ASN A 76 -9.54 16.92 10.98
CA ASN A 76 -8.21 16.92 11.61
C ASN A 76 -7.34 18.14 11.24
N GLN A 77 -7.71 19.35 11.65
CA GLN A 77 -6.84 20.55 11.68
C GLN A 77 -6.09 20.91 10.37
N VAL A 78 -6.33 20.25 9.23
CA VAL A 78 -5.66 20.56 7.95
C VAL A 78 -6.08 21.94 7.45
N LEU A 79 -7.33 22.34 7.74
CA LEU A 79 -7.83 23.70 7.51
C LEU A 79 -7.15 24.76 8.41
N TRP A 80 -6.52 24.35 9.52
CA TRP A 80 -5.83 25.28 10.42
C TRP A 80 -4.45 25.66 9.90
N SER A 81 -3.91 24.94 8.90
CA SER A 81 -2.68 25.35 8.24
C SER A 81 -2.72 25.11 6.73
N HIS A 82 -2.60 26.19 5.95
CA HIS A 82 -2.43 26.11 4.49
C HIS A 82 -1.27 25.18 4.08
N ARG A 83 -0.25 25.03 4.94
CA ARG A 83 0.87 24.11 4.74
C ARG A 83 0.45 22.64 4.80
N ALA A 84 -0.39 22.23 5.74
CA ALA A 84 -0.89 20.86 5.80
C ALA A 84 -1.78 20.56 4.59
N LEU A 85 -2.64 21.51 4.21
CA LEU A 85 -3.49 21.36 3.03
C LEU A 85 -2.66 21.25 1.74
N ALA A 86 -1.62 22.07 1.60
CA ALA A 86 -0.67 21.97 0.49
C ALA A 86 0.05 20.61 0.48
N GLY A 87 0.40 20.07 1.65
CA GLY A 87 0.98 18.73 1.77
C GLY A 87 0.01 17.63 1.33
N VAL A 88 -1.25 17.70 1.73
CA VAL A 88 -2.30 16.74 1.34
C VAL A 88 -2.58 16.83 -0.16
N LEU A 89 -2.82 18.03 -0.70
CA LEU A 89 -3.04 18.24 -2.13
C LEU A 89 -1.84 17.80 -2.97
N GLY A 90 -0.62 18.11 -2.52
CA GLY A 90 0.60 17.67 -3.19
C GLY A 90 0.77 16.16 -3.24
N VAL A 91 0.25 15.43 -2.24
CA VAL A 91 0.18 13.96 -2.32
C VAL A 91 -0.91 13.53 -3.30
N ILE A 92 -2.13 14.08 -3.20
CA ILE A 92 -3.27 13.68 -4.05
C ILE A 92 -2.91 13.82 -5.54
N LEU A 93 -2.33 14.95 -5.93
CA LEU A 93 -1.96 15.23 -7.32
C LEU A 93 -0.79 14.36 -7.85
N LYS A 94 -0.06 13.67 -6.98
CA LYS A 94 1.00 12.73 -7.35
C LYS A 94 0.53 11.28 -7.37
N LEU A 95 -0.74 11.01 -7.03
CA LEU A 95 -1.30 9.66 -7.04
C LEU A 95 -1.60 9.18 -8.47
N PRO A 96 -1.70 7.86 -8.70
CA PRO A 96 -2.22 7.34 -9.96
C PRO A 96 -3.65 7.83 -10.26
N PRO A 97 -4.04 8.01 -11.54
CA PRO A 97 -5.32 8.62 -11.93
C PRO A 97 -6.55 8.02 -11.24
N PHE A 98 -6.60 6.68 -11.11
CA PHE A 98 -7.70 6.00 -10.42
C PHE A 98 -7.85 6.42 -8.95
N LYS A 99 -6.73 6.61 -8.23
CA LYS A 99 -6.75 7.06 -6.83
C LYS A 99 -7.11 8.55 -6.72
N GLN A 100 -6.76 9.37 -7.71
CA GLN A 100 -7.19 10.77 -7.77
C GLN A 100 -8.70 10.89 -7.97
N ALA A 101 -9.27 10.10 -8.89
CA ALA A 101 -10.71 10.04 -9.10
C ALA A 101 -11.46 9.61 -7.83
N LEU A 102 -10.97 8.56 -7.15
CA LEU A 102 -11.55 8.08 -5.90
C LEU A 102 -11.44 9.11 -4.78
N ALA A 103 -10.33 9.85 -4.70
CA ALA A 103 -10.18 10.98 -3.78
C ALA A 103 -11.18 12.12 -4.08
N SER A 104 -11.36 12.47 -5.35
CA SER A 104 -12.34 13.48 -5.79
C SER A 104 -13.76 13.10 -5.40
N GLN A 105 -14.14 11.84 -5.59
CA GLN A 105 -15.47 11.33 -5.24
C GLN A 105 -15.75 11.36 -3.73
N GLN A 106 -14.77 11.07 -2.88
CA GLN A 106 -14.94 11.09 -1.41
C GLN A 106 -15.17 12.51 -0.88
N VAL A 107 -14.44 13.49 -1.43
CA VAL A 107 -14.51 14.89 -0.99
C VAL A 107 -15.62 15.67 -1.71
N LYS A 108 -16.10 15.17 -2.86
CA LYS A 108 -17.11 15.80 -3.74
C LYS A 108 -16.79 17.26 -4.06
N SER A 109 -15.52 17.57 -4.31
CA SER A 109 -15.05 18.94 -4.55
C SER A 109 -14.91 19.24 -6.03
N ARG A 110 -15.71 20.20 -6.53
CA ARG A 110 -15.59 20.73 -7.90
C ARG A 110 -14.20 21.33 -8.17
N TYR A 111 -13.59 21.94 -7.16
CA TYR A 111 -12.24 22.50 -7.27
C TYR A 111 -11.20 21.40 -7.49
N LEU A 112 -11.27 20.31 -6.73
CA LEU A 112 -10.32 19.20 -6.87
C LEU A 112 -10.46 18.51 -8.23
N GLU A 113 -11.70 18.33 -8.71
CA GLU A 113 -11.98 17.79 -10.05
C GLU A 113 -11.36 18.67 -11.15
N THR A 114 -11.53 19.99 -11.08
CA THR A 114 -10.92 20.91 -12.07
C THR A 114 -9.39 20.92 -12.02
N LEU A 115 -8.79 20.74 -10.83
CA LEU A 115 -7.34 20.67 -10.66
C LEU A 115 -6.75 19.41 -11.29
N ILE A 116 -7.35 18.25 -11.01
CA ILE A 116 -6.94 16.95 -11.57
C ILE A 116 -6.99 17.01 -13.10
N ASN A 117 -8.12 17.46 -13.67
CA ASN A 117 -8.29 17.57 -15.11
C ASN A 117 -7.29 18.53 -15.79
N ARG A 118 -6.79 19.55 -15.08
CA ARG A 118 -5.77 20.48 -15.61
C ARG A 118 -4.36 19.86 -15.64
N ILE A 119 -4.07 18.93 -14.74
CA ILE A 119 -2.73 18.32 -14.60
C ILE A 119 -2.60 17.09 -15.52
N ASP A 120 -3.70 16.40 -15.80
CA ASP A 120 -3.75 15.25 -16.71
C ASP A 120 -3.89 15.63 -18.20
N ALA A 121 -4.06 16.93 -18.51
CA ALA A 121 -4.15 17.49 -19.87
C ALA A 121 -2.79 18.03 -20.36
#